data_AF-A0A9P7EEP4-F1
#
_entry.id   AF-A0A9P7EEP4-F1
#
_cell.length_a   1.000
_cell.length_b   1.000
_cell.length_c   1.000
_cell.angle_alpha   90.00
_cell.angle_beta   90.00
_cell.angle_gamma   90.00
#
_symmetry.space_group_name_H-M   'P 1'
#
loop_
_entity.id
_entity.type
_entity.pdbx_description
1 polymer ?
#
loop_
_entity_poly.entity_id
_entity_poly.type
_entity_poly.pdbx_seq_one_letter_code
_entity_poly.pdbx_strand_id
1 'polypeptide(L)'
;MSSSNSKLREDFLCVPKLAADGENWMTYKDRMQWSVDACGFLGHLDGTNKKPVDTLTLSGRGASWSPSMMDEVRELAAYKTTLKEWGMGEAIMKQQIASTIPDSLFIQVKGLDTAQKIFMYLSNLFEKHSHVVSVELL
;
A
#
# COMPACT_ATOMS: atom_id res chain seq x y z
N MET A 1 6.51 -2.34 -33.65
CA MET A 1 5.18 -2.88 -33.27
C MET A 1 4.96 -2.85 -31.74
N SER A 2 5.48 -1.88 -30.98
CA SER A 2 5.41 -1.87 -29.50
C SER A 2 4.29 -1.02 -28.90
N SER A 3 3.59 -0.20 -29.68
CA SER A 3 2.69 0.82 -29.12
C SER A 3 1.36 0.28 -28.61
N SER A 4 0.87 -0.83 -29.17
CA SER A 4 -0.43 -1.39 -28.78
C SER A 4 -0.36 -2.15 -27.45
N ASN A 5 0.78 -2.80 -27.17
CA ASN A 5 0.96 -3.58 -25.94
C ASN A 5 1.23 -2.68 -24.73
N SER A 6 1.93 -1.55 -24.92
CA SER A 6 2.12 -0.56 -23.85
C SER A 6 0.81 0.14 -23.48
N LYS A 7 0.01 0.51 -24.50
CA LYS A 7 -1.29 1.16 -24.28
C LYS A 7 -2.31 0.23 -23.63
N LEU A 8 -2.39 -1.03 -24.05
CA LEU A 8 -3.22 -2.04 -23.37
C LEU A 8 -2.78 -2.22 -21.92
N ARG A 9 -1.47 -2.32 -21.65
CA ARG A 9 -0.95 -2.45 -20.28
C ARG A 9 -1.27 -1.23 -19.41
N GLU A 10 -1.18 -0.02 -19.97
CA GLU A 10 -1.57 1.21 -19.29
C GLU A 10 -3.08 1.27 -19.01
N ASP A 11 -3.91 0.87 -19.98
CA ASP A 11 -5.37 0.87 -19.84
C ASP A 11 -5.87 -0.23 -18.86
N PHE A 12 -5.22 -1.41 -18.82
CA PHE A 12 -5.54 -2.49 -17.86
C PHE A 12 -5.11 -2.22 -16.42
N LEU A 13 -4.10 -1.36 -16.22
CA LEU A 13 -3.65 -0.92 -14.89
C LEU A 13 -4.36 0.35 -14.42
N CYS A 14 -5.32 0.87 -15.21
CA CYS A 14 -6.02 2.10 -14.87
C CYS A 14 -7.06 1.84 -13.79
N VAL A 15 -6.69 2.14 -12.54
CA VAL A 15 -7.62 2.17 -11.42
C VAL A 15 -8.53 3.40 -11.59
N PRO A 16 -9.86 3.26 -11.55
CA PRO A 16 -10.76 4.40 -11.66
C PRO A 16 -10.53 5.40 -10.51
N LYS A 17 -10.91 6.66 -10.72
CA LYS A 17 -10.96 7.62 -9.62
C LYS A 17 -12.07 7.22 -8.64
N LEU A 18 -11.78 7.23 -7.35
CA LEU A 18 -12.79 7.05 -6.30
C LEU A 18 -13.69 8.30 -6.25
N ALA A 19 -15.00 8.10 -6.27
CA ALA A 19 -15.96 9.16 -6.07
C ALA A 19 -15.86 9.70 -4.62
N ALA A 20 -16.10 11.00 -4.42
CA ALA A 20 -15.94 11.62 -3.10
C ALA A 20 -16.94 11.09 -2.05
N ASP A 21 -18.11 10.66 -2.51
CA ASP A 21 -19.16 9.98 -1.72
C ASP A 21 -18.98 8.46 -1.66
N GLY A 22 -18.02 7.91 -2.42
CA GLY A 22 -17.74 6.49 -2.50
C GLY A 22 -18.78 5.65 -3.24
N GLU A 23 -19.63 6.25 -4.09
CA GLU A 23 -20.65 5.51 -4.87
C GLU A 23 -20.03 4.34 -5.65
N ASN A 24 -18.82 4.52 -6.19
CA ASN A 24 -18.10 3.49 -6.94
C ASN A 24 -17.11 2.65 -6.09
N TRP A 25 -17.23 2.66 -4.76
CA TRP A 25 -16.26 2.02 -3.86
C TRP A 25 -15.96 0.57 -4.21
N MET A 26 -16.97 -0.28 -4.42
CA MET A 26 -16.73 -1.71 -4.68
C MET A 26 -15.94 -1.94 -5.97
N THR A 27 -16.28 -1.21 -7.04
CA THR A 27 -15.53 -1.28 -8.30
C THR A 27 -14.12 -0.73 -8.14
N TYR A 28 -13.95 0.38 -7.42
CA TYR A 28 -12.63 0.95 -7.11
C TYR A 28 -11.75 -0.05 -6.35
N LYS A 29 -12.30 -0.66 -5.29
CA LYS A 29 -11.62 -1.63 -4.44
C LYS A 29 -11.11 -2.82 -5.24
N ASP A 30 -11.98 -3.46 -6.02
CA ASP A 30 -11.62 -4.65 -6.81
C ASP A 30 -10.58 -4.32 -7.88
N ARG A 31 -10.74 -3.18 -8.57
CA ARG A 31 -9.78 -2.72 -9.60
C ARG A 31 -8.43 -2.34 -9.00
N MET A 32 -8.43 -1.69 -7.84
CA MET A 32 -7.19 -1.40 -7.12
C MET A 32 -6.48 -2.70 -6.75
N GLN A 33 -7.18 -3.67 -6.16
CA GLN A 33 -6.60 -4.96 -5.79
C GLN A 33 -5.99 -5.70 -6.99
N TRP A 34 -6.71 -5.80 -8.11
CA TRP A 34 -6.19 -6.44 -9.32
C TRP A 34 -4.99 -5.71 -9.92
N SER A 35 -5.04 -4.37 -9.97
CA SER A 35 -3.93 -3.58 -10.49
C SER A 35 -2.66 -3.77 -9.66
N VAL A 36 -2.78 -3.82 -8.33
CA VAL A 36 -1.59 -3.94 -7.46
C VAL A 36 -1.05 -5.35 -7.42
N ASP A 37 -1.92 -6.35 -7.56
CA ASP A 37 -1.53 -7.75 -7.69
C ASP A 37 -0.76 -8.00 -8.99
N ALA A 38 -1.27 -7.47 -10.11
CA ALA A 38 -0.57 -7.50 -11.40
C ALA A 38 0.80 -6.80 -11.36
N CYS A 39 1.00 -5.85 -10.44
CA CYS A 39 2.28 -5.18 -10.21
C CYS A 39 3.16 -5.83 -9.14
N GLY A 40 2.69 -6.88 -8.44
CA GLY A 40 3.43 -7.55 -7.37
C GLY A 40 3.49 -6.79 -6.05
N PHE A 41 2.60 -5.80 -5.84
CA PHE A 41 2.57 -4.97 -4.62
C PHE A 41 1.37 -5.23 -3.71
N LEU A 42 0.54 -6.24 -4.00
CA LEU A 42 -0.65 -6.58 -3.20
C LEU A 42 -0.33 -6.71 -1.70
N GLY A 43 0.83 -7.26 -1.36
CA GLY A 43 1.25 -7.44 0.03
C GLY A 43 1.39 -6.15 0.84
N HIS A 44 1.63 -5.01 0.19
CA HIS A 44 1.64 -3.70 0.85
C HIS A 44 0.22 -3.16 1.09
N LEU A 45 -0.72 -3.50 0.21
CA LEU A 45 -2.12 -3.07 0.31
C LEU A 45 -2.88 -3.87 1.38
N ASP A 46 -2.71 -5.19 1.42
CA ASP A 46 -3.35 -6.07 2.42
C ASP A 46 -2.54 -6.19 3.73
N GLY A 47 -1.27 -5.78 3.69
CA GLY A 47 -0.33 -5.81 4.80
C GLY A 47 0.26 -7.18 5.12
N THR A 48 0.22 -8.14 4.20
CA THR A 48 0.99 -9.39 4.30
C THR A 48 2.49 -9.14 4.15
N ASN A 49 2.90 -8.11 3.40
CA ASN A 49 4.28 -7.65 3.33
C ASN A 49 4.62 -6.72 4.51
N LYS A 50 5.11 -7.30 5.61
CA LYS A 50 5.43 -6.56 6.83
C LYS A 50 6.71 -5.73 6.69
N LYS A 51 6.73 -4.58 7.35
CA LYS A 51 7.94 -3.76 7.49
C LYS A 51 9.07 -4.61 8.08
N PRO A 52 10.25 -4.66 7.43
CA PRO A 52 11.41 -5.36 7.98
C PRO A 52 11.76 -4.83 9.37
N VAL A 53 11.93 -5.76 10.31
CA VAL A 53 12.30 -5.46 11.69
C VAL A 53 13.82 -5.55 11.82
N ASP A 54 14.42 -4.57 12.47
CA ASP A 54 15.85 -4.57 12.73
C ASP A 54 16.18 -5.65 13.78
N THR A 55 16.69 -6.79 13.32
CA THR A 55 17.04 -7.93 14.18
C THR A 55 18.26 -7.66 15.06
N LEU A 56 19.09 -6.68 14.69
CA LEU A 56 20.34 -6.37 15.39
C LEU A 56 20.07 -5.55 16.65
N THR A 57 19.07 -4.66 16.63
CA THR A 57 18.57 -3.99 17.84
C THR A 57 17.72 -4.91 18.71
N LEU A 58 17.01 -5.88 18.13
CA LEU A 58 16.24 -6.88 18.89
C LEU A 58 17.11 -7.93 19.61
N SER A 59 18.32 -8.21 19.13
CA SER A 59 19.25 -9.18 19.74
C SER A 59 19.87 -8.69 21.06
N GLY A 60 19.27 -7.69 21.72
CA GLY A 60 19.74 -7.14 23.00
C GLY A 60 21.04 -6.33 22.91
N ARG A 61 21.52 -6.03 21.69
CA ARG A 61 22.83 -5.39 21.49
C ARG A 61 22.83 -3.87 21.71
N GLY A 62 21.66 -3.24 21.83
CA GLY A 62 21.54 -1.82 22.16
C GLY A 62 21.96 -0.87 21.04
N ALA A 63 21.64 0.42 21.18
CA ALA A 63 21.81 1.43 20.13
C ALA A 63 23.27 1.81 19.81
N SER A 64 24.22 1.48 20.69
CA SER A 64 25.66 1.77 20.51
C SER A 64 26.45 0.61 19.93
N TRP A 65 25.81 -0.51 19.63
CA TRP A 65 26.49 -1.66 19.07
C TRP A 65 26.85 -1.44 17.60
N SER A 66 28.06 -1.87 17.24
CA SER A 66 28.57 -1.85 15.87
C SER A 66 28.88 -3.28 15.42
N PRO A 67 28.46 -3.67 14.21
CA PRO A 67 28.84 -4.95 13.64
C PRO A 67 30.37 -5.06 13.57
N SER A 68 30.92 -6.15 14.09
CA SER A 68 32.37 -6.39 14.08
C SER A 68 32.73 -7.70 13.39
N MET A 69 31.82 -8.68 13.43
CA MET A 69 31.95 -9.93 12.69
C MET A 69 31.42 -9.79 11.26
N MET A 70 32.04 -10.51 10.32
CA MET A 70 31.64 -10.50 8.92
C MET A 70 30.16 -10.87 8.71
N ASP A 71 29.65 -11.83 9.50
CA ASP A 71 28.25 -12.24 9.42
C ASP A 71 27.30 -11.13 9.89
N GLU A 72 27.64 -10.42 10.97
CA GLU A 72 26.85 -9.28 11.48
C GLU A 72 26.78 -8.13 10.45
N VAL A 73 27.89 -7.87 9.75
CA VAL A 73 27.96 -6.88 8.66
C VAL A 73 27.06 -7.29 7.50
N ARG A 74 27.05 -8.58 7.13
CA ARG A 74 26.21 -9.12 6.07
C ARG A 74 24.73 -9.04 6.43
N GLU A 75 24.37 -9.38 7.66
CA GLU A 75 22.98 -9.28 8.15
C GLU A 75 22.48 -7.83 8.12
N LEU A 76 23.29 -6.87 8.59
CA LEU A 76 22.92 -5.45 8.53
C LEU A 76 22.74 -4.97 7.09
N ALA A 77 23.61 -5.40 6.17
CA ALA A 77 23.51 -5.05 4.75
C ALA A 77 22.25 -5.65 4.10
N ALA A 78 21.92 -6.90 4.42
CA ALA A 78 20.69 -7.55 3.96
C ALA A 78 19.46 -6.83 4.51
N TYR A 79 19.41 -6.54 5.81
CA TYR A 79 18.33 -5.79 6.45
C TYR A 79 18.09 -4.43 5.77
N LYS A 80 19.16 -3.64 5.56
CA LYS A 80 19.06 -2.33 4.89
C LYS A 80 18.53 -2.44 3.47
N THR A 81 18.94 -3.49 2.75
CA THR A 81 18.47 -3.76 1.39
C THR A 81 16.98 -4.07 1.38
N THR A 82 16.53 -5.02 2.21
CA THR A 82 15.11 -5.37 2.34
C THR A 82 14.26 -4.19 2.83
N LEU A 83 14.76 -3.39 3.77
CA LEU A 83 14.05 -2.19 4.25
C LEU A 83 13.87 -1.15 3.15
N LYS A 84 14.89 -0.95 2.31
CA LYS A 84 14.82 -0.04 1.17
C LYS A 84 13.80 -0.54 0.14
N GLU A 85 13.83 -1.82 -0.20
CA GLU A 85 12.88 -2.45 -1.13
C GLU A 85 11.44 -2.34 -0.63
N TRP A 86 11.21 -2.68 0.64
CA TRP A 86 9.90 -2.51 1.28
C TRP A 86 9.45 -1.04 1.28
N GLY A 87 10.35 -0.11 1.59
CA GLY A 87 10.05 1.33 1.58
C GLY A 87 9.67 1.85 0.18
N MET A 88 10.28 1.32 -0.88
CA MET A 88 9.90 1.64 -2.26
C MET A 88 8.50 1.12 -2.59
N GLY A 89 8.18 -0.12 -2.22
CA GLY A 89 6.84 -0.68 -2.42
C GLY A 89 5.76 0.10 -1.67
N GLU A 90 6.01 0.49 -0.42
CA GLU A 90 5.11 1.38 0.33
C GLU A 90 4.89 2.73 -0.36
N ALA A 91 5.97 3.38 -0.81
CA ALA A 91 5.87 4.68 -1.46
C ALA A 91 5.05 4.61 -2.76
N ILE A 92 5.29 3.58 -3.59
CA ILE A 92 4.53 3.31 -4.81
C ILE A 92 3.05 3.14 -4.47
N MET A 93 2.73 2.32 -3.47
CA MET A 93 1.35 2.03 -3.10
C MET A 93 0.61 3.24 -2.53
N LYS A 94 1.26 4.01 -1.65
CA LYS A 94 0.69 5.28 -1.16
C LYS A 94 0.42 6.25 -2.31
N GLN A 95 1.35 6.35 -3.25
CA GLN A 95 1.19 7.22 -4.41
C GLN A 95 0.07 6.76 -5.35
N GLN A 96 -0.09 5.45 -5.57
CA GLN A 96 -1.18 4.90 -6.39
C GLN A 96 -2.56 5.14 -5.77
N ILE A 97 -2.68 5.04 -4.44
CA ILE A 97 -3.93 5.40 -3.74
C ILE A 97 -4.14 6.91 -3.83
N ALA A 98 -3.14 7.72 -3.48
CA ALA A 98 -3.25 9.18 -3.51
C ALA A 98 -3.59 9.73 -4.90
N SER A 99 -3.04 9.12 -5.97
CA SER A 99 -3.32 9.53 -7.34
C SER A 99 -4.72 9.14 -7.81
N THR A 100 -5.46 8.32 -7.07
CA THR A 100 -6.77 7.80 -7.49
C THR A 100 -7.93 8.24 -6.58
N ILE A 101 -7.65 8.94 -5.48
CA ILE A 101 -8.67 9.49 -4.59
C ILE A 101 -8.82 11.02 -4.74
N PRO A 102 -9.96 11.61 -4.36
CA PRO A 102 -10.12 13.06 -4.26
C PRO A 102 -9.27 13.67 -3.14
N ASP A 103 -8.92 14.95 -3.27
CA ASP A 103 -8.12 15.70 -2.28
C ASP A 103 -8.74 15.68 -0.88
N SER A 104 -10.07 15.72 -0.79
CA SER A 104 -10.80 15.65 0.48
C SER A 104 -10.52 14.35 1.24
N LEU A 105 -10.43 13.21 0.56
CA LEU A 105 -10.04 11.93 1.14
C LEU A 105 -8.54 11.87 1.41
N PHE A 106 -7.73 12.41 0.48
CA PHE A 106 -6.27 12.46 0.65
C PHE A 106 -5.87 13.21 1.93
N ILE A 107 -6.51 14.35 2.23
CA ILE A 107 -6.27 15.12 3.44
C ILE A 107 -6.51 14.28 4.71
N GLN A 108 -7.50 13.39 4.70
CA GLN A 108 -7.82 12.53 5.84
C GLN A 108 -6.80 11.41 6.04
N VAL A 109 -6.26 10.85 4.96
CA VAL A 109 -5.42 9.64 5.01
C VAL A 109 -3.91 9.91 4.94
N LYS A 110 -3.48 11.11 4.51
CA LYS A 110 -2.04 11.42 4.26
C LYS A 110 -1.11 11.23 5.46
N GLY A 111 -1.66 11.23 6.68
CA GLY A 111 -0.90 11.01 7.91
C GLY A 111 -0.74 9.54 8.30
N LEU A 112 -1.34 8.60 7.58
CA LEU A 112 -1.32 7.19 7.94
C LEU A 112 -0.01 6.50 7.52
N ASP A 113 0.51 5.68 8.43
CA ASP A 113 1.88 5.15 8.34
C ASP A 113 2.11 4.20 7.16
N THR A 114 1.10 3.46 6.72
CA THR A 114 1.24 2.43 5.67
C THR A 114 0.13 2.50 4.64
N ALA A 115 0.39 1.99 3.44
CA ALA A 115 -0.63 1.85 2.40
C ALA A 115 -1.82 1.01 2.89
N GLN A 116 -1.56 -0.06 3.64
CA GLN A 116 -2.59 -0.86 4.31
C GLN A 116 -3.51 -0.01 5.21
N LYS A 117 -2.95 0.85 6.08
CA LYS A 117 -3.76 1.71 6.97
C LYS A 117 -4.63 2.67 6.16
N ILE A 118 -4.09 3.24 5.08
CA ILE A 118 -4.85 4.11 4.17
C ILE A 118 -6.01 3.34 3.54
N PHE A 119 -5.73 2.18 2.96
CA PHE A 119 -6.77 1.39 2.27
C PHE A 119 -7.83 0.90 3.25
N MET A 120 -7.44 0.42 4.43
CA MET A 120 -8.36 0.03 5.49
C MET A 120 -9.22 1.20 6.00
N TYR A 121 -8.69 2.42 6.05
CA TYR A 121 -9.49 3.61 6.36
C TYR A 121 -10.60 3.81 5.32
N LEU A 122 -10.26 3.75 4.03
CA LEU A 122 -11.24 3.89 2.93
C LEU A 122 -12.28 2.77 2.96
N SER A 123 -11.87 1.52 3.18
CA SER A 123 -12.80 0.39 3.33
C SER A 123 -13.77 0.62 4.49
N ASN A 124 -13.26 1.03 5.65
CA ASN A 124 -14.11 1.32 6.80
C ASN A 124 -15.06 2.48 6.56
N LEU A 125 -14.64 3.50 5.82
CA LEU A 125 -15.47 4.63 5.47
C LEU A 125 -16.64 4.18 4.60
N PHE A 126 -16.39 3.51 3.47
CA PHE A 126 -17.42 3.26 2.47
C PHE A 126 -18.19 1.95 2.63
N GLU A 127 -17.61 0.91 3.24
CA GLU A 127 -18.35 -0.33 3.49
C GLU A 127 -19.37 -0.16 4.62
N LYS A 128 -19.05 0.67 5.64
CA LYS A 128 -20.00 0.98 6.71
C LYS A 128 -21.18 1.83 6.20
N HIS A 129 -20.96 2.74 5.26
CA HIS A 129 -22.02 3.54 4.66
C HIS A 129 -22.94 2.73 3.73
N SER A 130 -22.40 1.74 3.01
CA SER A 130 -23.21 0.83 2.17
C SER A 130 -24.24 0.02 2.98
N HIS A 131 -23.89 -0.38 4.21
CA HIS A 131 -24.83 -1.08 5.09
C HIS A 131 -25.96 -0.18 5.62
N VAL A 132 -25.69 1.10 5.92
CA VAL A 132 -26.72 2.02 6.46
C VAL A 132 -27.75 2.39 5.38
N VAL A 133 -27.29 2.67 4.15
CA VAL A 133 -28.19 3.03 3.03
C VAL A 133 -29.07 1.85 2.62
N SER A 134 -28.60 0.62 2.78
CA SER A 134 -29.41 -0.59 2.49
C SER A 134 -30.52 -0.83 3.52
N VAL A 135 -30.43 -0.26 4.72
CA VAL A 135 -31.41 -0.47 5.80
C VAL A 135 -32.54 0.57 5.76
N GLU A 136 -32.31 1.76 5.23
CA GLU A 136 -33.35 2.82 5.14
C GLU A 136 -34.27 2.71 3.91
N LEU A 137 -34.05 1.73 3.04
CA LEU A 137 -34.87 1.50 1.83
C LEU A 137 -35.90 0.36 1.97
N LEU A 138 -36.18 -0.08 3.21
CA LEU A 138 -37.23 -1.06 3.54
C LEU A 138 -38.27 -0.46 4.49
#